data_AF-A0A441YU92-F1
#
_entry.id   AF-A0A441YU92-F1
#
_cell.length_a   1.000
_cell.length_b   1.000
_cell.length_c   1.000
_cell.angle_alpha   90.00
_cell.angle_beta   90.00
_cell.angle_gamma   90.00
#
_symmetry.space_group_name_H-M   'P 1'
#
loop_
_entity.id
_entity.type
_entity.pdbx_description
1 polymer ?
#
loop_
_entity_poly.entity_id
_entity_poly.type
_entity_poly.pdbx_seq_one_letter_code
_entity_poly.pdbx_strand_id
1 'polypeptide(L)'
;MSLQDFARDELTRAGLFDEDSDYGGMLGESVMKMIDVFADEGHSGFSAGMAISIFKKVASYEPLTPLTGEDDEWVDHGGGSFQNKRCSHVFKDNGNAYDIQGRIFREPDGVCFTSRASHVPVTFPYTPTSEYVDVPAQPTQGRE
;
A
#
# COMPACT_ATOMS: atom_id res chain seq x y z
N MET A 1 22.55 -19.88 9.68
CA MET A 1 21.41 -19.79 8.75
C MET A 1 21.50 -18.43 8.09
N SER A 2 21.56 -18.38 6.76
CA SER A 2 21.55 -17.12 6.00
C SER A 2 20.12 -16.54 5.92
N LEU A 3 19.98 -15.29 5.48
CA LEU A 3 18.66 -14.70 5.21
C LEU A 3 17.93 -15.47 4.10
N GLN A 4 18.65 -15.90 3.08
CA GLN A 4 18.12 -16.70 1.97
C GLN A 4 17.58 -18.05 2.45
N ASP A 5 18.33 -18.75 3.32
CA ASP A 5 17.90 -20.03 3.89
C ASP A 5 16.62 -19.86 4.73
N PHE A 6 16.61 -18.83 5.58
CA PHE A 6 15.46 -18.52 6.43
C PHE A 6 14.23 -18.19 5.58
N ALA A 7 14.37 -17.30 4.60
CA ALA A 7 13.26 -16.90 3.72
C ALA A 7 12.71 -18.09 2.93
N ARG A 8 13.59 -18.95 2.38
CA ARG A 8 13.15 -20.14 1.64
C ARG A 8 12.36 -21.10 2.51
N ASP A 9 12.82 -21.35 3.75
CA ASP A 9 12.11 -22.22 4.70
C ASP A 9 10.71 -21.65 5.04
N GLU A 10 10.62 -20.36 5.37
CA GLU A 10 9.33 -19.71 5.69
C GLU A 10 8.37 -19.67 4.50
N LEU A 11 8.85 -19.33 3.30
CA LEU A 11 8.04 -19.33 2.08
C LEU A 11 7.54 -20.75 1.72
N THR A 12 8.36 -21.77 1.97
CA THR A 12 7.96 -23.18 1.77
C THR A 12 6.91 -23.60 2.79
N ARG A 13 7.09 -23.26 4.07
CA ARG A 13 6.10 -23.54 5.12
C ARG A 13 4.76 -22.85 4.87
N ALA A 14 4.79 -21.69 4.22
CA ALA A 14 3.60 -20.95 3.81
C ALA A 14 2.95 -21.50 2.51
N GLY A 15 3.53 -22.50 1.86
CA GLY A 15 3.03 -23.08 0.60
C GLY A 15 3.17 -22.15 -0.61
N LEU A 16 3.99 -21.10 -0.53
CA LEU A 16 4.06 -20.05 -1.57
C LEU A 16 4.82 -20.48 -2.84
N PHE A 17 5.36 -21.71 -2.85
CA PHE A 17 5.96 -22.34 -4.03
C PHE A 17 5.05 -23.40 -4.67
N ASP A 18 3.93 -23.75 -4.03
CA ASP A 18 3.09 -24.86 -4.48
C ASP A 18 2.31 -24.46 -5.75
N GLU A 19 2.11 -25.40 -6.68
CA GLU A 19 1.39 -25.13 -7.95
C GLU A 19 -0.07 -24.73 -7.74
N ASP A 20 -0.67 -25.13 -6.61
CA ASP A 20 -2.04 -24.80 -6.20
C ASP A 20 -2.14 -23.53 -5.34
N SER A 21 -1.00 -22.87 -5.05
CA SER A 21 -0.98 -21.56 -4.39
C SER A 21 -1.41 -20.43 -5.34
N ASP A 22 -1.67 -19.24 -4.76
CA ASP A 22 -1.95 -18.05 -5.54
C ASP A 22 -0.84 -17.78 -6.57
N TYR A 23 -1.25 -17.57 -7.82
CA TYR A 23 -0.35 -17.41 -8.96
C TYR A 23 0.58 -18.61 -9.21
N GLY A 24 0.21 -19.82 -8.78
CA GLY A 24 0.88 -21.08 -9.11
C GLY A 24 2.34 -21.14 -8.63
N GLY A 25 2.62 -20.68 -7.42
CA GLY A 25 3.96 -20.72 -6.81
C GLY A 25 4.89 -19.58 -7.24
N MET A 26 4.47 -18.73 -8.19
CA MET A 26 5.31 -17.62 -8.68
C MET A 26 5.58 -16.54 -7.63
N LEU A 27 4.74 -16.45 -6.58
CA LEU A 27 4.94 -15.52 -5.49
C LEU A 27 6.18 -15.86 -4.67
N GLY A 28 6.37 -17.13 -4.28
CA GLY A 28 7.57 -17.57 -3.56
C GLY A 28 8.85 -17.25 -4.32
N GLU A 29 8.88 -17.56 -5.62
CA GLU A 29 10.02 -17.27 -6.49
C GLU A 29 10.29 -15.77 -6.65
N SER A 30 9.23 -14.96 -6.73
CA SER A 30 9.36 -13.51 -6.83
C SER A 30 9.93 -12.90 -5.53
N VAL A 31 9.48 -13.39 -4.38
CA VAL A 31 10.01 -12.96 -3.07
C VAL A 31 11.46 -13.38 -2.91
N MET A 32 11.83 -14.60 -3.30
CA MET A 32 13.22 -15.05 -3.24
C MET A 32 14.17 -14.15 -4.04
N LYS A 33 13.79 -13.71 -5.25
CA LYS A 33 14.59 -12.76 -6.04
C LYS A 33 14.83 -11.43 -5.31
N MET A 34 13.83 -10.93 -4.59
CA MET A 34 13.98 -9.71 -3.78
C MET A 34 14.90 -9.95 -2.59
N ILE A 35 14.80 -11.12 -1.94
CA ILE A 35 15.66 -11.50 -0.81
C ILE A 35 17.12 -11.68 -1.24
N ASP A 36 17.37 -12.30 -2.40
CA ASP A 36 18.72 -12.53 -2.90
C ASP A 36 19.44 -11.18 -3.13
N VAL A 37 18.79 -10.25 -3.85
CA VAL A 37 19.35 -8.90 -4.07
C VAL A 37 19.53 -8.16 -2.75
N PHE A 38 18.56 -8.22 -1.84
CA PHE A 38 18.65 -7.51 -0.56
C PHE A 38 19.76 -8.05 0.36
N ALA A 39 20.01 -9.37 0.33
CA ALA A 39 21.06 -10.00 1.12
C ALA A 39 22.46 -9.62 0.60
N ASP A 40 22.63 -9.50 -0.72
CA ASP A 40 23.90 -9.17 -1.36
C ASP A 40 24.38 -7.74 -1.04
N GLU A 41 23.47 -6.81 -0.71
CA GLU A 41 23.80 -5.43 -0.30
C GLU A 41 24.53 -5.35 1.06
N GLY A 42 24.56 -6.44 1.84
CA GLY A 42 25.39 -6.52 3.05
C GLY A 42 25.00 -5.54 4.17
N HIS A 43 23.73 -5.18 4.28
CA HIS A 43 23.24 -4.25 5.29
C HIS A 43 23.51 -4.71 6.74
N SER A 44 23.84 -3.74 7.60
CA SER A 44 23.69 -3.89 9.05
C SER A 44 22.21 -3.96 9.45
N GLY A 45 21.89 -4.42 10.67
CA GLY A 45 20.51 -4.45 11.16
C GLY A 45 19.78 -3.11 11.14
N PHE A 46 20.48 -1.99 11.36
CA PHE A 46 19.90 -0.65 11.31
C PHE A 46 19.56 -0.21 9.87
N SER A 47 20.54 -0.32 8.96
CA SER A 47 20.34 0.04 7.55
C SER A 47 19.32 -0.88 6.86
N ALA A 48 19.28 -2.17 7.23
CA ALA A 48 18.33 -3.13 6.70
C ALA A 48 16.88 -2.70 6.98
N GLY A 49 16.57 -2.32 8.23
CA GLY A 49 15.24 -1.83 8.59
C GLY A 49 14.82 -0.57 7.82
N MET A 50 15.75 0.36 7.59
CA MET A 50 15.48 1.57 6.81
C MET A 50 15.22 1.24 5.32
N ALA A 51 16.05 0.38 4.72
CA ALA A 51 15.90 -0.05 3.34
C ALA A 51 14.55 -0.77 3.11
N ILE A 52 14.16 -1.68 4.01
CA ILE A 52 12.86 -2.37 3.96
C ILE A 52 11.70 -1.36 4.02
N SER A 53 11.77 -0.38 4.93
CA SER A 53 10.72 0.64 5.09
C SER A 53 10.56 1.50 3.83
N ILE A 54 11.68 1.94 3.23
CA ILE A 54 11.68 2.73 1.99
C ILE A 54 11.17 1.89 0.81
N PHE A 55 11.68 0.66 0.66
CA PHE A 55 11.27 -0.25 -0.40
C PHE A 55 9.77 -0.51 -0.36
N LYS A 56 9.22 -0.84 0.82
CA LYS A 56 7.79 -1.07 1.01
C LYS A 56 6.96 0.12 0.51
N LYS A 57 7.32 1.35 0.89
CA LYS A 57 6.61 2.55 0.44
C LYS A 57 6.66 2.73 -1.07
N VAL A 58 7.85 2.68 -1.65
CA VAL A 58 8.02 2.94 -3.09
C VAL A 58 7.38 1.83 -3.95
N ALA A 59 7.51 0.57 -3.54
CA ALA A 59 6.87 -0.56 -4.21
C ALA A 59 5.33 -0.49 -4.15
N SER A 60 4.78 0.15 -3.11
CA SER A 60 3.34 0.43 -2.96
C SER A 60 2.89 1.75 -3.60
N TYR A 61 3.76 2.44 -4.35
CA TYR A 61 3.47 3.78 -4.91
C TYR A 61 3.08 4.82 -3.85
N GLU A 62 3.67 4.74 -2.66
CA GLU A 62 3.47 5.70 -1.56
C GLU A 62 4.57 6.77 -1.53
N PRO A 63 4.23 8.02 -1.17
CA PRO A 63 5.22 9.09 -1.12
C PRO A 63 6.15 8.97 0.11
N LEU A 64 7.44 9.23 -0.10
CA LEU A 64 8.45 9.24 0.97
C LEU A 64 8.47 10.55 1.79
N THR A 65 7.96 11.63 1.21
CA THR A 65 7.86 12.96 1.84
C THR A 65 6.44 13.47 1.74
N PRO A 66 6.03 14.46 2.57
CA PRO A 66 4.71 15.04 2.48
C PRO A 66 4.40 15.53 1.06
N LEU A 67 3.13 15.41 0.66
CA LEU A 67 2.57 16.11 -0.48
C LEU A 67 2.55 17.60 -0.18
N THR A 68 2.88 18.40 -1.17
CA THR A 68 3.00 19.86 -1.04
C THR A 68 1.73 20.57 -1.48
N GLY A 69 0.96 19.93 -2.37
CA GLY A 69 -0.23 20.53 -2.98
C GLY A 69 0.07 21.42 -4.19
N GLU A 70 1.35 21.62 -4.52
CA GLU A 70 1.80 22.38 -5.69
C GLU A 70 1.24 21.80 -6.99
N ASP A 71 1.02 22.65 -7.99
CA ASP A 71 0.33 22.28 -9.23
C ASP A 71 1.04 21.17 -10.01
N ASP A 72 2.36 21.03 -9.86
CA ASP A 72 3.15 19.99 -10.50
C ASP A 72 2.94 18.59 -9.90
N GLU A 73 2.32 18.47 -8.71
CA GLU A 73 1.96 17.19 -8.10
C GLU A 73 0.66 16.59 -8.68
N TRP A 74 -0.06 17.31 -9.54
CA TRP A 74 -1.40 16.90 -10.00
C TRP A 74 -1.43 16.50 -11.48
N VAL A 75 -2.25 15.50 -11.80
CA VAL A 75 -2.70 15.16 -13.16
C VAL A 75 -4.15 15.63 -13.29
N ASP A 76 -4.43 16.40 -14.34
CA ASP A 76 -5.78 16.83 -14.71
C ASP A 76 -6.48 15.72 -15.51
N HIS A 77 -7.65 15.28 -15.03
CA HIS A 77 -8.50 14.31 -15.72
C HIS A 77 -9.69 14.97 -16.45
N GLY A 78 -9.74 16.30 -16.46
CA GLY A 78 -10.81 17.11 -17.03
C GLY A 78 -11.93 17.42 -16.03
N GLY A 79 -12.76 18.41 -16.37
CA GLY A 79 -13.95 18.76 -15.57
C GLY A 79 -13.65 19.29 -14.16
N GLY A 80 -12.42 19.72 -13.90
CA GLY A 80 -11.99 20.22 -12.59
C GLY A 80 -11.61 19.11 -11.59
N SER A 81 -11.42 17.87 -12.06
CA SER A 81 -10.97 16.72 -11.26
C SER A 81 -9.51 16.41 -11.50
N PHE A 82 -8.76 16.29 -10.41
CA PHE A 82 -7.32 16.06 -10.41
C PHE A 82 -6.95 14.91 -9.48
N GLN A 83 -5.94 14.14 -9.86
CA GLN A 83 -5.36 13.07 -9.04
C GLN A 83 -3.88 13.36 -8.77
N ASN A 84 -3.42 13.10 -7.55
CA ASN A 84 -2.02 13.34 -7.19
C ASN A 84 -1.11 12.26 -7.82
N LYS A 85 -0.02 12.69 -8.47
CA LYS A 85 0.97 11.83 -9.16
C LYS A 85 1.72 10.91 -8.21
N ARG A 86 1.91 11.35 -6.97
CA ARG A 86 2.75 10.69 -5.95
C ARG A 86 1.94 9.82 -5.01
N CYS A 87 0.61 9.92 -5.05
CA CYS A 87 -0.30 9.27 -4.12
C CYS A 87 -1.67 9.08 -4.79
N SER A 88 -1.92 7.87 -5.31
CA SER A 88 -3.07 7.59 -6.18
C SER A 88 -4.43 7.76 -5.50
N HIS A 89 -4.47 7.77 -4.17
CA HIS A 89 -5.69 7.93 -3.37
C HIS A 89 -5.95 9.37 -2.91
N VAL A 90 -5.13 10.35 -3.31
CA VAL A 90 -5.37 11.77 -3.05
C VAL A 90 -5.87 12.45 -4.32
N PHE A 91 -7.04 13.08 -4.20
CA PHE A 91 -7.75 13.76 -5.29
C PHE A 91 -8.00 15.23 -4.94
N LYS A 92 -8.23 16.04 -5.97
CA LYS A 92 -8.63 17.45 -5.85
C LYS A 92 -9.75 17.73 -6.83
N ASP A 93 -10.91 18.13 -6.32
CA ASP A 93 -12.07 18.51 -7.13
C ASP A 93 -12.45 19.96 -6.83
N ASN A 94 -12.56 20.80 -7.86
CA ASN A 94 -12.94 22.23 -7.72
C ASN A 94 -12.13 22.97 -6.63
N GLY A 95 -10.83 22.67 -6.54
CA GLY A 95 -9.91 23.26 -5.56
C GLY A 95 -9.88 22.62 -4.17
N ASN A 96 -10.74 21.63 -3.89
CA ASN A 96 -10.77 20.95 -2.59
C ASN A 96 -10.06 19.60 -2.67
N ALA A 97 -8.95 19.45 -1.96
CA ALA A 97 -8.21 18.21 -1.88
C ALA A 97 -8.76 17.28 -0.79
N TYR A 98 -8.78 15.97 -1.06
CA TYR A 98 -9.21 14.95 -0.12
C TYR A 98 -8.52 13.62 -0.39
N ASP A 99 -8.42 12.79 0.65
CA ASP A 99 -7.88 11.44 0.61
C ASP A 99 -9.03 10.43 0.67
N ILE A 100 -9.16 9.56 -0.34
CA ILE A 100 -10.23 8.53 -0.39
C ILE A 100 -9.95 7.33 0.53
N GLN A 101 -8.72 7.20 1.02
CA GLN A 101 -8.28 6.22 2.01
C GLN A 101 -8.00 6.86 3.38
N GLY A 102 -8.42 8.11 3.60
CA GLY A 102 -8.26 8.77 4.90
C GLY A 102 -8.95 8.02 6.04
N ARG A 103 -10.04 7.29 5.74
CA ARG A 103 -10.60 6.25 6.62
C ARG A 103 -10.75 4.93 5.90
N ILE A 104 -10.35 3.85 6.56
CA ILE A 104 -10.55 2.48 6.11
C ILE A 104 -11.53 1.83 7.06
N PHE A 105 -12.70 1.43 6.58
CA PHE A 105 -13.69 0.75 7.39
C PHE A 105 -13.33 -0.73 7.50
N ARG A 106 -13.43 -1.30 8.69
CA ARG A 106 -13.09 -2.70 8.97
C ARG A 106 -14.25 -3.43 9.63
N GLU A 107 -14.65 -4.55 9.05
CA GLU A 107 -15.69 -5.42 9.59
C GLU A 107 -15.10 -6.41 10.63
N PRO A 108 -15.95 -7.07 11.45
CA PRO A 108 -15.47 -7.97 12.51
C PRO A 108 -14.66 -9.18 12.00
N ASP A 109 -14.83 -9.57 10.73
CA ASP A 109 -14.07 -10.64 10.08
C ASP A 109 -12.69 -10.17 9.53
N GLY A 110 -12.38 -8.88 9.67
CA GLY A 110 -11.14 -8.26 9.22
C GLY A 110 -11.19 -7.67 7.81
N VAL A 111 -12.29 -7.86 7.06
CA VAL A 111 -12.44 -7.27 5.73
C VAL A 111 -12.41 -5.75 5.84
N CYS A 112 -11.59 -5.13 4.99
CA CYS A 112 -11.42 -3.68 4.93
C CYS A 112 -11.98 -3.11 3.63
N PHE A 113 -12.65 -1.97 3.69
CA PHE A 113 -13.19 -1.29 2.51
C PHE A 113 -13.16 0.24 2.64
N THR A 114 -13.23 0.91 1.48
CA THR A 114 -13.40 2.36 1.38
C THR A 114 -14.72 2.71 0.69
N SER A 115 -15.29 3.85 1.04
CA SER A 115 -16.50 4.38 0.40
C SER A 115 -16.44 5.91 0.34
N ARG A 116 -17.50 6.58 -0.14
CA ARG A 116 -17.59 8.06 -0.07
C ARG A 116 -17.39 8.58 1.37
N ALA A 117 -17.79 7.82 2.38
CA ALA A 117 -17.60 8.18 3.79
C ALA A 117 -16.14 8.05 4.26
N SER A 118 -15.28 7.39 3.48
CA SER A 118 -13.83 7.31 3.73
C SER A 118 -13.11 8.61 3.45
N HIS A 119 -13.72 9.50 2.66
CA HIS A 119 -13.05 10.71 2.20
C HIS A 119 -12.74 11.62 3.39
N VAL A 120 -11.46 12.01 3.52
CA VAL A 120 -10.99 12.97 4.52
C VAL A 120 -10.44 14.19 3.78
N PRO A 121 -10.91 15.42 4.09
CA PRO A 121 -10.31 16.63 3.53
C PRO A 121 -8.81 16.73 3.86
N VAL A 122 -8.02 17.16 2.89
CA VAL A 122 -6.56 17.27 3.00
C VAL A 122 -6.14 18.73 3.09
N THR A 123 -5.26 19.04 4.04
CA THR A 123 -4.54 20.31 4.13
C THR A 123 -3.05 20.08 3.94
N PHE A 124 -2.39 20.89 3.12
CA PHE A 124 -0.98 20.73 2.81
C PHE A 124 -0.07 21.52 3.78
N PRO A 125 1.15 21.04 4.09
CA PRO A 125 1.73 19.77 3.61
C PRO A 125 1.02 18.55 4.23
N TYR A 126 0.81 17.51 3.43
CA TYR A 126 0.04 16.34 3.83
C TYR A 126 0.89 15.07 3.77
N THR A 127 1.02 14.37 4.89
CA THR A 127 1.57 13.01 4.91
C THR A 127 0.41 12.04 4.90
N PRO A 128 0.23 11.22 3.86
CA PRO A 128 -0.88 10.28 3.79
C PRO A 128 -0.93 9.35 5.00
N THR A 129 -2.11 9.28 5.61
CA THR A 129 -2.40 8.41 6.75
C THR A 129 -3.83 7.91 6.66
N SER A 130 -4.05 6.69 7.15
CA SER A 130 -5.37 6.06 7.20
C SER A 130 -5.78 5.81 8.64
N GLU A 131 -7.00 6.22 8.96
CA GLU A 131 -7.69 5.85 10.20
C GLU A 131 -8.51 4.58 9.98
N TYR A 132 -8.24 3.51 10.72
CA TYR A 132 -9.08 2.31 10.68
C TYR A 132 -10.29 2.50 11.59
N VAL A 133 -11.49 2.35 11.04
CA VAL A 133 -12.76 2.52 11.74
C VAL A 133 -13.51 1.19 11.74
N ASP A 134 -13.66 0.58 12.92
CA ASP A 134 -14.41 -0.66 13.06
C ASP A 134 -15.91 -0.41 12.89
N VAL A 135 -16.57 -1.19 12.04
CA VAL A 135 -18.00 -1.09 11.72
C VAL A 135 -18.69 -2.44 11.86
N PRO A 136 -20.01 -2.48 12.14
CA PRO A 136 -20.78 -3.73 12.08
C PRO A 136 -20.72 -4.34 10.68
N ALA A 137 -20.80 -5.67 10.59
CA ALA A 137 -20.88 -6.36 9.32
C ALA A 137 -22.10 -5.86 8.52
N GLN A 138 -21.88 -5.42 7.27
CA GLN A 138 -22.99 -5.07 6.42
C GLN A 138 -23.73 -6.34 5.98
N PRO A 139 -25.08 -6.37 6.04
CA PRO A 139 -25.82 -7.41 5.33
C PRO A 139 -25.46 -7.29 3.85
N THR A 140 -25.05 -8.39 3.23
CA THR A 140 -24.66 -8.46 1.82
C THR A 140 -25.75 -7.84 0.96
N GLN A 141 -25.60 -6.56 0.59
CA GLN A 141 -26.36 -6.01 -0.52
C GLN A 141 -25.85 -6.75 -1.76
N GLY A 142 -26.75 -7.49 -2.39
CA GLY A 142 -26.44 -8.44 -3.46
C GLY A 142 -25.45 -7.86 -4.47
N ARG A 143 -24.30 -8.54 -4.59
CA ARG A 143 -23.50 -8.48 -5.80
C ARG A 143 -24.29 -9.24 -6.86
N GLU A 144 -25.21 -8.53 -7.53
CA GLU A 144 -25.75 -8.94 -8.84
C GLU A 144 -24.75 -8.56 -9.95
#